data_AF-A0A1Q6RSI0-F1
#
_entry.id   AF-A0A1Q6RSI0-F1
#
_cell.length_a   1.000
_cell.length_b   1.000
_cell.length_c   1.000
_cell.angle_alpha   90.00
_cell.angle_beta   90.00
_cell.angle_gamma   90.00
#
_symmetry.space_group_name_H-M   'P 1'
#
loop_
_entity.id
_entity.type
_entity.pdbx_description
1 polymer ?
#
loop_
_entity_poly.entity_id
_entity_poly.type
_entity_poly.pdbx_seq_one_letter_code
_entity_poly.pdbx_strand_id
1 'polypeptide(L)'
;MGKKFLTLLSALVLAVSCTGCSLLHREWYEVTAHSSGYYEGRDALRADTYQDLVNDILVLVGNHSEEGVIWLYYAQEGLDADDAAERACREVEEDTSMGAYAVSYIQYTVDNSARNYSAITVTIGYRRTEQQVADVVHATNLSALADLLAEAAQAGRSELTVQFGSIDANQGDLLLGWDTDQFPTNVYETALCMLEVLKAGGYVIYPGKLTERPSFRLGNMSATLPRSR
;
A
#
# COMPACT_ATOMS: atom_id res chain seq x y z
N MET A 1 -60.79 24.75 -22.05
CA MET A 1 -59.48 25.01 -21.41
C MET A 1 -58.96 23.89 -20.48
N GLY A 2 -59.64 22.73 -20.30
CA GLY A 2 -59.28 21.74 -19.26
C GLY A 2 -58.26 20.64 -19.62
N LYS A 3 -58.02 20.32 -20.91
CA LYS A 3 -57.16 19.17 -21.27
C LYS A 3 -55.66 19.47 -21.24
N LYS A 4 -55.26 20.73 -21.49
CA LYS A 4 -53.85 21.17 -21.48
C LYS A 4 -53.30 21.36 -20.06
N PHE A 5 -54.19 21.66 -19.10
CA PHE A 5 -53.83 21.85 -17.69
C PHE A 5 -53.53 20.51 -17.02
N LEU A 6 -54.30 19.46 -17.36
CA LEU A 6 -54.10 18.11 -16.81
C LEU A 6 -52.79 17.46 -17.29
N THR A 7 -52.39 17.70 -18.54
CA THR A 7 -51.11 17.22 -19.09
C THR A 7 -49.89 17.94 -18.51
N LEU A 8 -50.03 19.22 -18.14
CA LEU A 8 -48.96 19.98 -17.47
C LEU A 8 -48.81 19.55 -16.01
N LEU A 9 -49.91 19.24 -15.33
CA LEU A 9 -49.87 18.77 -13.94
C LEU A 9 -49.23 17.37 -13.83
N SER A 10 -49.51 16.47 -14.78
CA SER A 10 -48.89 15.13 -14.82
C SER A 10 -47.38 15.19 -15.12
N ALA A 11 -46.94 16.13 -15.96
CA ALA A 11 -45.52 16.33 -16.25
C ALA A 11 -44.77 16.92 -15.03
N LEU A 12 -45.42 17.80 -14.26
CA LEU A 12 -44.84 18.38 -13.04
C LEU A 12 -44.69 17.34 -11.92
N VAL A 13 -45.67 16.43 -11.75
CA VAL A 13 -45.60 15.35 -10.75
C VAL A 13 -44.52 14.33 -11.10
N LEU A 14 -44.32 14.00 -12.38
CA LEU A 14 -43.21 13.15 -12.84
C LEU A 14 -41.84 13.83 -12.65
N ALA A 15 -41.75 15.15 -12.87
CA ALA A 15 -40.49 15.88 -12.65
C ALA A 15 -40.09 15.97 -11.17
N VAL A 16 -41.06 16.11 -10.25
CA VAL A 16 -40.82 16.15 -8.80
C VAL A 16 -40.54 14.74 -8.23
N SER A 17 -41.03 13.69 -8.89
CA SER A 17 -40.74 12.30 -8.51
C SER A 17 -39.33 11.84 -8.92
N CYS A 18 -38.68 12.55 -9.85
CA CYS A 18 -37.30 12.29 -10.28
C CYS A 18 -36.25 13.05 -9.47
N THR A 19 -36.64 13.90 -8.52
CA THR A 19 -35.73 14.43 -7.48
C THR A 19 -35.70 13.51 -6.27
N GLY A 20 -35.56 12.20 -6.52
CA GLY A 20 -35.06 11.24 -5.54
C GLY A 20 -33.56 11.40 -5.37
N CYS A 21 -33.09 12.64 -5.14
CA CYS A 21 -31.76 12.89 -4.60
C CYS A 21 -31.82 12.62 -3.10
N SER A 22 -31.98 11.36 -2.75
CA SER A 22 -31.46 10.86 -1.47
C SER A 22 -29.98 11.19 -1.46
N LEU A 23 -29.66 12.26 -0.73
CA LEU A 23 -28.40 12.56 -0.07
C LEU A 23 -27.45 11.35 -0.12
N LEU A 24 -26.56 11.32 -1.11
CA LEU A 24 -25.30 10.62 -1.00
C LEU A 24 -24.57 11.32 0.15
N HIS A 25 -24.78 10.84 1.38
CA HIS A 25 -23.84 11.10 2.45
C HIS A 25 -22.55 10.42 2.02
N ARG A 26 -21.71 11.20 1.38
CA ARG A 26 -20.42 10.78 0.85
C ARG A 26 -19.46 10.89 2.02
N GLU A 27 -19.35 9.81 2.78
CA GLU A 27 -18.15 9.62 3.59
C GLU A 27 -17.06 9.17 2.62
N TRP A 28 -16.30 10.16 2.17
CA TRP A 28 -15.03 9.88 1.52
C TRP A 28 -14.10 9.38 2.62
N TYR A 29 -13.69 8.11 2.53
CA TYR A 29 -12.44 7.74 3.19
C TYR A 29 -11.33 8.19 2.23
N GLU A 30 -10.50 9.09 2.70
CA GLU A 30 -9.25 9.41 2.03
C GLU A 30 -8.26 8.32 2.41
N VAL A 31 -7.71 7.61 1.42
CA VAL A 31 -6.51 6.80 1.65
C VAL A 31 -5.36 7.79 1.75
N THR A 32 -5.18 8.34 2.95
CA THR A 32 -3.95 9.04 3.26
C THR A 32 -2.80 8.03 3.17
N ALA A 33 -1.70 8.43 2.54
CA ALA A 33 -0.44 7.72 2.72
C ALA A 33 -0.23 7.59 4.23
N HIS A 34 -0.12 6.36 4.75
CA HIS A 34 0.13 6.09 6.16
C HIS A 34 1.58 6.43 6.49
N SER A 35 1.94 7.70 6.37
CA SER A 35 3.18 8.35 6.82
C SER A 35 3.15 9.77 6.23
N SER A 36 2.29 10.65 6.75
CA SER A 36 2.45 12.09 6.54
C SER A 36 2.88 12.82 7.82
N GLY A 37 3.28 12.06 8.85
CA GLY A 37 3.79 12.59 10.11
C GLY A 37 5.27 12.95 10.07
N TYR A 38 5.77 13.55 8.97
CA TYR A 38 7.08 14.21 9.02
C TYR A 38 6.92 15.49 9.84
N TYR A 39 6.92 15.35 11.17
CA TYR A 39 6.86 16.49 12.06
C TYR A 39 8.21 17.21 12.01
N GLU A 40 8.25 18.32 11.28
CA GLU A 40 9.38 19.24 11.20
C GLU A 40 9.89 19.60 12.60
N GLY A 41 11.12 19.19 12.92
CA GLY A 41 11.91 19.86 13.95
C GLY A 41 12.78 19.00 14.87
N ARG A 42 12.73 17.66 14.82
CA ARG A 42 13.64 16.80 15.62
C ARG A 42 14.08 15.56 14.83
N ASP A 43 15.28 15.04 15.15
CA ASP A 43 15.92 13.87 14.54
C ASP A 43 15.19 12.53 14.81
N ALA A 44 13.86 12.53 14.97
CA ALA A 44 13.06 11.36 15.32
C ALA A 44 11.69 11.34 14.62
N LEU A 45 11.27 10.15 14.17
CA LEU A 45 9.95 9.87 13.59
C LEU A 45 8.90 9.65 14.70
N ARG A 46 7.62 9.65 14.33
CA ARG A 46 6.51 9.50 15.28
C ARG A 46 5.52 8.47 14.77
N ALA A 47 5.31 7.46 15.61
CA ALA A 47 4.30 6.43 15.43
C ALA A 47 3.19 6.56 16.48
N ASP A 48 1.94 6.62 16.03
CA ASP A 48 0.76 6.59 16.91
C ASP A 48 0.11 5.19 16.90
N THR A 49 0.27 4.43 15.82
CA THR A 49 -0.23 3.05 15.67
C THR A 49 0.90 2.05 15.38
N TYR A 50 0.59 0.75 15.49
CA TYR A 50 1.52 -0.31 15.07
C TYR A 50 1.92 -0.17 13.59
N GLN A 51 0.97 0.15 12.72
CA GLN A 51 1.24 0.31 11.30
C GLN A 51 2.13 1.53 11.03
N ASP A 52 1.97 2.61 11.80
CA ASP A 52 2.87 3.77 11.69
C ASP A 52 4.30 3.39 12.08
N LEU A 53 4.50 2.55 13.10
CA LEU A 53 5.82 2.06 13.49
C LEU A 53 6.47 1.24 12.37
N VAL A 54 5.73 0.33 11.74
CA VAL A 54 6.20 -0.43 10.56
C VAL A 54 6.58 0.51 9.41
N ASN A 55 5.75 1.51 9.14
CA ASN A 55 5.97 2.45 8.05
C ASN A 55 7.15 3.40 8.32
N ASP A 56 7.34 3.85 9.55
CA ASP A 56 8.47 4.67 9.95
C ASP A 56 9.79 3.91 9.80
N ILE A 57 9.84 2.63 10.18
CA ILE A 57 11.01 1.77 9.90
C ILE A 57 11.22 1.64 8.38
N LEU A 58 10.16 1.48 7.58
CA LEU A 58 10.27 1.44 6.12
C LEU A 58 10.77 2.76 5.51
N VAL A 59 10.45 3.92 6.10
CA VAL A 59 11.01 5.21 5.71
C VAL A 59 12.52 5.25 5.96
N LEU A 60 12.97 4.76 7.13
CA LEU A 60 14.41 4.65 7.42
C LEU A 60 15.12 3.73 6.40
N VAL A 61 14.50 2.59 6.07
CA VAL A 61 15.01 1.66 5.05
C VAL A 61 15.07 2.30 3.66
N GLY A 62 14.02 3.01 3.26
CA GLY A 62 13.94 3.71 1.97
C GLY A 62 14.97 4.82 1.83
N ASN A 63 15.30 5.49 2.94
CA ASN A 63 16.34 6.52 3.02
C ASN A 63 17.74 5.94 3.25
N HIS A 64 17.89 4.61 3.30
CA HIS A 64 19.17 3.92 3.59
C HIS A 64 19.83 4.40 4.90
N SER A 65 19.02 4.74 5.91
CA SER A 65 19.53 5.19 7.21
C SER A 65 20.07 4.02 8.03
N GLU A 66 21.30 4.12 8.54
CA GLU A 66 21.90 3.08 9.41
C GLU A 66 21.32 3.10 10.84
N GLU A 67 20.85 4.26 11.29
CA GLU A 67 20.25 4.46 12.61
C GLU A 67 19.11 5.49 12.54
N GLY A 68 18.05 5.29 13.32
CA GLY A 68 16.95 6.24 13.46
C GLY A 68 16.19 6.07 14.76
N VAL A 69 15.56 7.14 15.24
CA VAL A 69 14.75 7.13 16.48
C VAL A 69 13.28 7.31 16.11
N ILE A 70 12.41 6.49 16.68
CA ILE A 70 10.95 6.55 16.50
C ILE A 70 10.30 6.70 17.87
N TRP A 71 9.46 7.72 18.04
CA TRP A 71 8.65 7.88 19.24
C TRP A 71 7.30 7.21 19.06
N LEU A 72 7.06 6.19 19.89
CA LEU A 72 5.81 5.45 19.93
C LEU A 72 4.90 6.00 21.03
N TYR A 73 3.76 6.55 20.65
CA TYR A 73 2.76 7.14 21.56
C TYR A 73 1.61 6.15 21.83
N TYR A 74 1.89 5.06 22.53
CA TYR A 74 0.97 3.93 22.68
C TYR A 74 0.21 3.91 24.01
N ALA A 75 -0.71 4.85 24.21
CA ALA A 75 -1.43 4.99 25.50
C ALA A 75 -2.71 4.13 25.63
N GLN A 76 -3.21 3.49 24.57
CA GLN A 76 -4.59 2.94 24.57
C GLN A 76 -4.74 1.43 24.29
N GLU A 77 -3.72 0.73 23.78
CA GLU A 77 -3.88 -0.65 23.28
C GLU A 77 -3.19 -1.74 24.12
N GLY A 78 -2.48 -1.39 25.20
CA GLY A 78 -1.98 -2.36 26.18
C GLY A 78 -0.90 -3.32 25.71
N LEU A 79 -0.30 -3.11 24.53
CA LEU A 79 0.93 -3.77 24.10
C LEU A 79 2.15 -3.05 24.66
N ASP A 80 3.17 -3.84 25.00
CA ASP A 80 4.48 -3.35 25.42
C ASP A 80 5.24 -2.73 24.23
N ALA A 81 6.00 -1.68 24.48
CA ALA A 81 6.78 -1.02 23.43
C ALA A 81 7.87 -1.94 22.88
N ASP A 82 8.43 -2.80 23.73
CA ASP A 82 9.36 -3.86 23.32
C ASP A 82 8.69 -4.90 22.41
N ASP A 83 7.50 -5.39 22.76
CA ASP A 83 6.74 -6.33 21.91
C ASP A 83 6.38 -5.72 20.55
N ALA A 84 5.99 -4.43 20.54
CA ALA A 84 5.66 -3.72 19.31
C ALA A 84 6.90 -3.52 18.43
N ALA A 85 8.03 -3.13 19.02
CA ALA A 85 9.30 -2.97 18.32
C ALA A 85 9.81 -4.30 17.74
N GLU A 86 9.76 -5.38 18.51
CA GLU A 86 10.16 -6.72 18.05
C GLU A 86 9.35 -7.14 16.83
N ARG A 87 8.02 -7.04 16.93
CA ARG A 87 7.11 -7.45 15.86
C ARG A 87 7.27 -6.59 14.61
N ALA A 88 7.38 -5.27 14.77
CA ALA A 88 7.55 -4.35 13.65
C ALA A 88 8.90 -4.55 12.94
N CYS A 89 9.99 -4.71 13.69
CA CYS A 89 11.31 -4.99 13.11
C CYS A 89 11.30 -6.31 12.31
N ARG A 90 10.72 -7.37 12.89
CA ARG A 90 10.61 -8.68 12.22
C ARG A 90 9.74 -8.58 10.96
N GLU A 91 8.60 -7.90 11.04
CA GLU A 91 7.70 -7.70 9.90
C GLU A 91 8.40 -6.95 8.77
N VAL A 92 9.14 -5.88 9.08
CA VAL A 92 9.91 -5.16 8.04
C VAL A 92 10.98 -6.07 7.45
N GLU A 93 11.75 -6.78 8.27
CA GLU A 93 12.84 -7.63 7.81
C GLU A 93 12.37 -8.81 6.92
N GLU A 94 11.25 -9.44 7.28
CA GLU A 94 10.80 -10.71 6.68
C GLU A 94 9.61 -10.54 5.73
N ASP A 95 8.60 -9.76 6.13
CA ASP A 95 7.27 -9.76 5.52
C ASP A 95 7.07 -8.60 4.53
N THR A 96 7.81 -7.49 4.70
CA THR A 96 7.75 -6.37 3.75
C THR A 96 8.67 -6.58 2.55
N SER A 97 8.21 -6.24 1.34
CA SER A 97 9.00 -6.42 0.12
C SER A 97 10.29 -5.57 0.13
N MET A 98 10.25 -4.36 0.67
CA MET A 98 11.42 -3.48 0.72
C MET A 98 12.44 -3.92 1.76
N GLY A 99 12.02 -4.28 2.97
CA GLY A 99 12.95 -4.78 3.98
C GLY A 99 13.55 -6.13 3.59
N ALA A 100 12.74 -7.08 3.10
CA ALA A 100 13.21 -8.36 2.60
C ALA A 100 14.15 -8.26 1.37
N TYR A 101 14.12 -7.15 0.63
CA TYR A 101 15.05 -6.88 -0.46
C TYR A 101 16.35 -6.22 0.04
N ALA A 102 16.23 -5.15 0.83
CA ALA A 102 17.32 -4.24 1.15
C ALA A 102 18.07 -4.56 2.45
N VAL A 103 17.36 -5.04 3.47
CA VAL A 103 17.83 -5.12 4.85
C VAL A 103 18.41 -6.49 5.16
N SER A 104 19.54 -6.53 5.86
CA SER A 104 20.19 -7.75 6.35
C SER A 104 19.80 -8.09 7.78
N TYR A 105 19.60 -7.08 8.63
CA TYR A 105 19.11 -7.24 10.00
C TYR A 105 18.55 -5.90 10.49
N ILE A 106 17.59 -5.96 11.41
CA ILE A 106 17.13 -4.82 12.19
C ILE A 106 17.33 -5.11 13.67
N GLN A 107 18.05 -4.22 14.36
CA GLN A 107 18.18 -4.24 15.82
C GLN A 107 17.43 -3.04 16.40
N TYR A 108 16.94 -3.18 17.62
CA TYR A 108 16.24 -2.11 18.30
C TYR A 108 16.63 -2.00 19.78
N THR A 109 16.46 -0.81 20.33
CA THR A 109 16.49 -0.54 21.77
C THR A 109 15.33 0.35 22.15
N VAL A 110 14.67 0.04 23.26
CA VAL A 110 13.53 0.82 23.76
C VAL A 110 13.93 1.61 25.02
N ASP A 111 13.63 2.91 25.01
CA ASP A 111 13.72 3.79 26.17
C ASP A 111 12.32 4.28 26.58
N ASN A 112 11.87 3.77 27.73
CA ASN A 112 10.58 4.09 28.35
C ASN A 112 10.69 5.18 29.45
N SER A 113 11.77 5.95 29.47
CA SER A 113 11.98 6.99 30.50
C SER A 113 11.01 8.17 30.37
N ALA A 114 10.49 8.42 29.16
CA ALA A 114 9.52 9.47 28.92
C ALA A 114 8.12 9.05 29.39
N ARG A 115 7.35 10.01 29.92
CA ARG A 115 6.00 9.72 30.49
C ARG A 115 4.93 9.51 29.43
N ASN A 116 5.14 10.00 28.22
CA ASN A 116 4.12 10.13 27.18
C ASN A 116 4.47 9.40 25.89
N TYR A 117 5.67 8.82 25.77
CA TYR A 117 6.08 8.01 24.63
C TYR A 117 7.20 7.05 25.05
N SER A 118 7.41 6.04 24.21
CA SER A 118 8.58 5.17 24.24
C SER A 118 9.47 5.52 23.05
N ALA A 119 10.76 5.74 23.28
CA ALA A 119 11.72 5.97 22.19
C ALA A 119 12.31 4.65 21.74
N ILE A 120 12.08 4.30 20.48
CA ILE A 120 12.62 3.11 19.84
C ILE A 120 13.77 3.58 18.93
N THR A 121 15.00 3.27 19.30
CA THR A 121 16.16 3.45 18.43
C THR A 121 16.34 2.19 17.60
N VAL A 122 16.36 2.34 16.28
CA VAL A 122 16.48 1.26 15.31
C VAL A 122 17.85 1.36 14.65
N THR A 123 18.57 0.24 14.57
CA THR A 123 19.84 0.11 13.85
C THR A 123 19.67 -0.90 12.71
N ILE A 124 19.99 -0.48 11.49
CA ILE A 124 19.70 -1.24 10.27
C ILE A 124 21.01 -1.62 9.58
N GLY A 125 21.23 -2.91 9.42
CA GLY A 125 22.28 -3.42 8.55
C GLY A 125 21.73 -3.71 7.17
N TYR A 126 22.40 -3.24 6.10
CA TYR A 126 21.93 -3.43 4.72
C TYR A 126 22.72 -4.51 3.98
N ARG A 127 22.02 -5.31 3.16
CA ARG A 127 22.63 -6.21 2.17
C ARG A 127 22.66 -5.60 0.76
N ARG A 128 21.92 -4.51 0.54
CA ARG A 128 21.89 -3.74 -0.71
C ARG A 128 22.51 -2.37 -0.50
N THR A 129 23.15 -1.85 -1.55
CA THR A 129 23.71 -0.50 -1.53
C THR A 129 22.61 0.55 -1.59
N GLU A 130 22.90 1.76 -1.11
CA GLU A 130 21.99 2.91 -1.23
C GLU A 130 21.53 3.13 -2.66
N GLN A 131 22.46 3.06 -3.63
CA GLN A 131 22.13 3.18 -5.06
C GLN A 131 21.18 2.08 -5.53
N GLN A 132 21.36 0.83 -5.10
CA GLN A 132 20.45 -0.28 -5.46
C GLN A 132 19.05 -0.15 -4.86
N VAL A 133 18.91 0.58 -3.75
CA VAL A 133 17.61 0.89 -3.12
C VAL A 133 16.96 2.08 -3.82
N ALA A 134 17.73 3.13 -4.13
CA ALA A 134 17.26 4.30 -4.85
C ALA A 134 16.87 4.01 -6.31
N ASP A 135 17.53 3.04 -6.95
CA ASP A 135 17.27 2.64 -8.33
C ASP A 135 16.07 1.68 -8.46
N VAL A 136 15.36 1.35 -7.37
CA VAL A 136 14.13 0.55 -7.44
C VAL A 136 13.06 1.35 -8.18
N VAL A 137 12.68 0.89 -9.37
CA VAL A 137 11.68 1.56 -10.20
C VAL A 137 10.31 0.94 -9.97
N HIS A 138 9.28 1.78 -9.84
CA HIS A 138 7.90 1.32 -9.83
C HIS A 138 7.38 1.12 -11.27
N ALA A 139 6.98 -0.10 -11.62
CA ALA A 139 6.32 -0.39 -12.88
C ALA A 139 4.80 -0.44 -12.66
N THR A 140 4.09 0.50 -13.28
CA THR A 140 2.63 0.61 -13.16
C THR A 140 1.87 -0.40 -14.01
N ASN A 141 2.52 -0.95 -15.04
CA ASN A 141 1.94 -1.97 -15.91
C ASN A 141 3.02 -2.80 -16.62
N LEU A 142 2.57 -3.83 -17.32
CA LEU A 142 3.47 -4.80 -17.95
C LEU A 142 4.23 -4.24 -19.16
N SER A 143 3.68 -3.23 -19.85
CA SER A 143 4.40 -2.54 -20.93
C SER A 143 5.58 -1.76 -20.37
N ALA A 144 5.36 -1.01 -19.28
CA ALA A 144 6.41 -0.28 -18.59
C ALA A 144 7.50 -1.25 -18.08
N LEU A 145 7.13 -2.44 -17.59
CA LEU A 145 8.12 -3.47 -17.23
C LEU A 145 8.94 -3.92 -18.44
N ALA A 146 8.31 -4.14 -19.60
CA ALA A 146 9.02 -4.52 -20.82
C ALA A 146 10.00 -3.42 -21.28
N ASP A 147 9.59 -2.16 -21.19
CA ASP A 147 10.44 -1.01 -21.52
C ASP A 147 11.64 -0.90 -20.57
N LEU A 148 11.41 -1.05 -19.25
CA LEU A 148 12.48 -1.06 -18.25
C LEU A 148 13.48 -2.20 -18.49
N LEU A 149 13.01 -3.39 -18.86
CA LEU A 149 13.87 -4.52 -19.22
C LEU A 149 14.67 -4.25 -20.49
N ALA A 150 14.05 -3.66 -21.51
CA ALA A 150 14.72 -3.31 -22.75
C ALA A 150 15.79 -2.23 -22.52
N GLU A 151 15.49 -1.22 -21.71
CA GLU A 151 16.45 -0.18 -21.31
C GLU A 151 17.62 -0.78 -20.52
N ALA A 152 17.33 -1.61 -19.52
CA ALA A 152 18.36 -2.27 -18.72
C ALA A 152 19.28 -3.14 -19.59
N ALA A 153 18.72 -3.89 -20.54
CA ALA A 153 19.48 -4.71 -21.49
C ALA A 153 20.35 -3.86 -22.42
N GLN A 154 19.83 -2.75 -22.95
CA GLN A 154 20.59 -1.83 -23.82
C GLN A 154 21.71 -1.11 -23.07
N ALA A 155 21.44 -0.71 -21.82
CA ALA A 155 22.43 -0.10 -20.93
C ALA A 155 23.47 -1.12 -20.39
N GLY A 156 23.31 -2.41 -20.70
CA GLY A 156 24.21 -3.47 -20.22
C GLY A 156 24.16 -3.67 -18.70
N ARG A 157 23.05 -3.33 -18.04
CA ARG A 157 22.87 -3.52 -16.60
C ARG A 157 22.80 -5.01 -16.27
N SER A 158 23.52 -5.43 -15.23
CA SER A 158 23.52 -6.82 -14.76
C SER A 158 22.36 -7.16 -13.82
N GLU A 159 21.68 -6.15 -13.28
CA GLU A 159 20.58 -6.28 -12.32
C GLU A 159 19.57 -5.14 -12.59
N LEU A 160 18.29 -5.46 -12.44
CA LEU A 160 17.17 -4.50 -12.47
C LEU A 160 16.19 -4.94 -11.38
N THR A 161 15.92 -4.05 -10.43
CA THR A 161 14.92 -4.27 -9.40
C THR A 161 13.70 -3.42 -9.71
N VAL A 162 12.52 -4.05 -9.75
CA VAL A 162 11.27 -3.39 -10.08
C VAL A 162 10.24 -3.71 -9.01
N GLN A 163 9.55 -2.68 -8.52
CA GLN A 163 8.36 -2.85 -7.72
C GLN A 163 7.14 -2.93 -8.65
N PHE A 164 6.38 -4.02 -8.54
CA PHE A 164 5.18 -4.23 -9.36
C PHE A 164 3.97 -4.44 -8.45
N GLY A 165 2.95 -3.60 -8.61
CA GLY A 165 1.71 -3.71 -7.84
C GLY A 165 0.76 -4.77 -8.41
N SER A 166 -0.03 -5.40 -7.55
CA SER A 166 -1.12 -6.29 -7.92
C SER A 166 -2.33 -6.07 -7.01
N ILE A 167 -3.50 -6.54 -7.43
CA ILE A 167 -4.74 -6.49 -6.66
C ILE A 167 -5.23 -7.92 -6.44
N ASP A 168 -5.39 -8.28 -5.17
CA ASP A 168 -6.19 -9.44 -4.77
C ASP A 168 -7.66 -9.02 -4.74
N ALA A 169 -8.41 -9.47 -5.74
CA ALA A 169 -9.80 -9.06 -5.93
C ALA A 169 -10.74 -9.92 -5.06
N ASN A 170 -10.95 -9.51 -3.82
CA ASN A 170 -11.95 -10.08 -2.91
C ASN A 170 -12.87 -8.98 -2.35
N GLN A 171 -13.87 -9.38 -1.56
CA GLN A 171 -14.77 -8.50 -0.83
C GLN A 171 -14.99 -9.05 0.59
N GLY A 172 -15.05 -8.14 1.57
CA GLY A 172 -15.40 -8.45 2.96
C GLY A 172 -16.88 -8.29 3.27
N ASP A 173 -17.30 -8.77 4.44
CA ASP A 173 -18.59 -8.43 5.04
C ASP A 173 -18.38 -7.30 6.07
N LEU A 174 -19.04 -6.16 5.85
CA LEU A 174 -18.91 -4.97 6.71
C LEU A 174 -19.36 -5.21 8.16
N LEU A 175 -20.13 -6.27 8.43
CA LEU A 175 -20.60 -6.63 9.78
C LEU A 175 -19.68 -7.64 10.49
N LEU A 176 -18.68 -8.18 9.80
CA LEU A 176 -17.77 -9.19 10.33
C LEU A 176 -16.35 -8.61 10.41
N GLY A 177 -15.72 -8.75 11.58
CA GLY A 177 -14.37 -8.23 11.84
C GLY A 177 -13.24 -9.15 11.38
N TRP A 178 -13.51 -10.11 10.48
CA TRP A 178 -12.52 -11.04 9.95
C TRP A 178 -12.63 -11.10 8.43
N ASP A 179 -11.52 -11.41 7.76
CA ASP A 179 -11.48 -11.55 6.31
C ASP A 179 -12.34 -12.73 5.85
N THR A 180 -13.21 -12.50 4.87
CA THR A 180 -14.17 -13.50 4.38
C THR A 180 -13.80 -14.07 3.01
N ASP A 181 -12.81 -13.48 2.32
CA ASP A 181 -12.36 -13.92 0.99
C ASP A 181 -13.49 -14.15 -0.02
N GLN A 182 -14.56 -13.35 0.06
CA GLN A 182 -15.69 -13.52 -0.86
C GLN A 182 -15.34 -12.96 -2.23
N PHE A 183 -15.93 -13.54 -3.27
CA PHE A 183 -15.82 -12.97 -4.61
C PHE A 183 -16.48 -11.58 -4.65
N PRO A 184 -15.87 -10.60 -5.35
CA PRO A 184 -16.44 -9.28 -5.51
C PRO A 184 -17.73 -9.39 -6.33
N THR A 185 -18.85 -8.99 -5.72
CA THR A 185 -20.17 -9.04 -6.36
C THR A 185 -20.83 -7.66 -6.48
N ASN A 186 -20.31 -6.65 -5.77
CA ASN A 186 -20.77 -5.27 -5.89
C ASN A 186 -20.14 -4.56 -7.10
N VAL A 187 -20.95 -4.34 -8.14
CA VAL A 187 -20.54 -3.69 -9.38
C VAL A 187 -20.10 -2.23 -9.16
N TYR A 188 -20.70 -1.51 -8.21
CA TYR A 188 -20.37 -0.10 -7.97
C TYR A 188 -18.98 0.06 -7.37
N GLU A 189 -18.66 -0.74 -6.35
CA GLU A 189 -17.34 -0.75 -5.71
C GLU A 189 -16.27 -1.23 -6.68
N THR A 190 -16.55 -2.31 -7.42
CA THR A 190 -15.63 -2.85 -8.42
C THR A 190 -15.36 -1.83 -9.52
N ALA A 191 -16.37 -1.10 -9.99
CA ALA A 191 -16.20 -0.07 -11.02
C ALA A 191 -15.37 1.12 -10.52
N LEU A 192 -15.56 1.55 -9.26
CA LEU A 192 -14.76 2.62 -8.66
C LEU A 192 -13.30 2.20 -8.45
N CYS A 193 -13.07 0.99 -7.93
CA CYS A 193 -11.72 0.41 -7.82
C CYS A 193 -11.03 0.39 -9.19
N MET A 194 -11.73 -0.10 -10.22
CA MET A 194 -11.17 -0.20 -11.57
C MET A 194 -10.92 1.18 -12.20
N LEU A 195 -11.70 2.21 -11.85
CA LEU A 195 -11.46 3.58 -12.29
C LEU A 195 -10.11 4.10 -11.78
N GLU A 196 -9.76 3.83 -10.52
CA GLU A 196 -8.46 4.23 -9.96
C GLU A 196 -7.31 3.44 -10.59
N VAL A 197 -7.50 2.14 -10.82
CA VAL A 197 -6.54 1.30 -11.57
C VAL A 197 -6.28 1.85 -12.96
N LEU A 198 -7.32 2.24 -13.68
CA LEU A 198 -7.18 2.81 -15.03
C LEU A 198 -6.49 4.19 -15.00
N LYS A 199 -6.77 5.03 -14.01
CA LYS A 199 -6.05 6.30 -13.81
C LYS A 199 -4.56 6.07 -13.53
N ALA A 200 -4.21 4.99 -12.84
CA ALA A 200 -2.82 4.58 -12.59
C ALA A 200 -2.14 3.94 -13.83
N GLY A 201 -2.84 3.82 -14.96
CA GLY A 201 -2.29 3.27 -16.21
C GLY A 201 -2.75 1.85 -16.55
N GLY A 202 -3.60 1.24 -15.72
CA GLY A 202 -4.22 -0.07 -15.96
C GLY A 202 -3.26 -1.26 -15.90
N TYR A 203 -3.81 -2.48 -15.89
CA TYR A 203 -3.03 -3.70 -16.09
C TYR A 203 -3.14 -4.17 -17.54
N VAL A 204 -2.02 -4.58 -18.15
CA VAL A 204 -2.03 -5.25 -19.46
C VAL A 204 -2.10 -6.75 -19.22
N ILE A 205 -3.25 -7.36 -19.48
CA ILE A 205 -3.43 -8.81 -19.43
C ILE A 205 -3.07 -9.40 -20.80
N TYR A 206 -1.96 -10.13 -20.91
CA TYR A 206 -1.70 -10.95 -22.10
C TYR A 206 -2.66 -12.16 -22.11
N PRO A 207 -3.16 -12.58 -23.29
CA PRO A 207 -4.12 -13.68 -23.39
C PRO A 207 -3.45 -15.02 -23.10
N GLY A 208 -3.32 -15.35 -21.82
CA GLY A 208 -2.94 -16.64 -21.28
C GLY A 208 -3.84 -16.97 -20.10
N LYS A 209 -4.67 -18.01 -20.26
CA LYS A 209 -5.65 -18.60 -19.33
C LYS A 209 -5.75 -17.94 -17.93
N LEU A 210 -6.89 -17.29 -17.67
CA LEU A 210 -7.43 -17.13 -16.32
C LEU A 210 -7.40 -18.50 -15.63
N THR A 211 -6.57 -18.65 -14.60
CA THR A 211 -6.57 -19.84 -13.76
C THR A 211 -7.53 -19.60 -12.60
N GLU A 212 -8.60 -20.40 -12.54
CA GLU A 212 -9.67 -20.34 -11.53
C GLU A 212 -9.20 -20.85 -10.16
N ARG A 213 -8.20 -20.19 -9.57
CA ARG A 213 -7.80 -20.32 -8.16
C ARG A 213 -7.29 -18.96 -7.67
N PRO A 214 -7.95 -18.27 -6.73
CA PRO A 214 -7.46 -17.00 -6.21
C PRO A 214 -6.46 -17.28 -5.10
N SER A 215 -5.27 -17.76 -5.48
CA SER A 215 -4.10 -17.73 -4.62
C SER A 215 -2.88 -17.83 -5.53
N PHE A 216 -2.54 -16.74 -6.19
CA PHE A 216 -1.26 -16.64 -6.88
C PHE A 216 -0.25 -16.00 -5.92
N ARG A 217 0.23 -16.77 -4.93
CA ARG A 217 1.52 -16.44 -4.32
C ARG A 217 2.61 -16.75 -5.33
N LEU A 218 2.95 -15.77 -6.15
CA LEU A 218 4.23 -15.77 -6.86
C LEU A 218 5.29 -15.34 -5.87
N GLY A 219 5.94 -16.33 -5.26
CA GLY A 219 7.20 -16.08 -4.57
C GLY A 219 8.18 -15.38 -5.50
N ASN A 220 8.91 -14.42 -4.93
CA ASN A 220 10.04 -13.69 -5.49
C ASN A 220 10.63 -14.34 -6.75
N MET A 221 10.34 -13.78 -7.92
CA MET A 221 11.07 -14.10 -9.14
C MET A 221 12.47 -13.50 -9.03
N SER A 222 13.43 -14.27 -8.50
CA SER A 222 14.85 -14.02 -8.76
C SER A 222 15.17 -14.58 -10.14
N ALA A 223 15.27 -13.72 -11.15
CA ALA A 223 15.79 -14.09 -12.44
C ALA A 223 17.32 -14.07 -12.38
N THR A 224 17.95 -15.24 -12.25
CA THR A 224 19.40 -15.36 -12.48
C THR A 224 19.64 -15.42 -13.99
N LEU A 225 20.18 -14.34 -14.57
CA LEU A 225 20.60 -14.31 -15.97
C LEU A 225 21.73 -15.34 -16.20
N PRO A 226 21.69 -16.12 -17.31
CA PRO A 226 22.75 -17.07 -17.61
C PRO A 226 24.06 -16.33 -17.93
N ARG A 227 25.11 -16.62 -17.17
CA ARG A 227 26.48 -16.16 -17.49
C ARG A 227 26.94 -16.81 -18.79
N SER A 228 27.33 -15.98 -19.75
CA SER A 228 28.04 -16.43 -20.96
C SER A 228 29.53 -16.59 -20.67
N ARG A 229 29.96 -17.85 -20.48
CA ARG A 229 31.03 -18.55 -21.22
C ARG A 229 31.34 -19.87 -20.54
#